data_AF-A0A439TWE3-F1
#
_entry.id   AF-A0A439TWE3-F1
#
_cell.length_a   1.000
_cell.length_b   1.000
_cell.length_c   1.000
_cell.angle_alpha   90.00
_cell.angle_beta   90.00
_cell.angle_gamma   90.00
#
_symmetry.space_group_name_H-M   'P 1'
#
loop_
_entity.id
_entity.type
_entity.pdbx_description
1 polymer ?
#
loop_
_entity_poly.entity_id
_entity_poly.type
_entity_poly.pdbx_seq_one_letter_code
_entity_poly.pdbx_strand_id
1 'polypeptide(L)'
;MGLGDQIMASGLARGAAARGKRIALGDGRRIVWEKTSFDIFRGNPNVAPPGSEGAPDLEWLAYYKGHRLYNRRVGDRWVWNLSFRAKPGEIFFDAAETAAGMRHGESFVVVEPQSAQWKTVAPNKDWGVANFQAVADRLRGLGLRVVQFRSEQSPVALRNVEQLATTSFRDALAILARASLYIGAEGGLHHGAAAVGIPAVVLFGGFIPPAVTGYSTHTNLTGGAQACGSLKPCKHCRAALAGITIDDVFNAALRQLSSPLVGEDSKARREAPLAALGEGCLGSACADPSPRSPIASASPWRGELSSPIRGEEEIGAVHG
;
A
#
# COMPACT_ATOMS: atom_id res chain seq x y z
N MET A 1 0.97 2.16 -12.98
CA MET A 1 1.18 1.59 -11.64
C MET A 1 -0.16 1.57 -10.90
N GLY A 2 -0.42 0.57 -10.06
CA GLY A 2 -1.65 0.53 -9.25
C GLY A 2 -1.55 1.41 -8.01
N LEU A 3 -2.67 1.71 -7.36
CA LEU A 3 -2.70 2.53 -6.13
C LEU A 3 -1.79 1.97 -5.02
N GLY A 4 -1.78 0.65 -4.82
CA GLY A 4 -0.87 -0.01 -3.88
C GLY A 4 0.61 0.21 -4.20
N ASP A 5 0.96 0.21 -5.49
CA ASP A 5 2.33 0.50 -5.92
C ASP A 5 2.72 1.94 -5.55
N GLN A 6 1.83 2.91 -5.77
CA GLN A 6 2.06 4.32 -5.43
C GLN A 6 2.18 4.51 -3.92
N ILE A 7 1.34 3.85 -3.12
CA ILE A 7 1.45 3.91 -1.65
C ILE A 7 2.80 3.34 -1.18
N MET A 8 3.26 2.22 -1.75
CA MET A 8 4.61 1.71 -1.44
C MET A 8 5.70 2.71 -1.83
N ALA A 9 5.56 3.40 -2.97
CA ALA A 9 6.52 4.43 -3.39
C ALA A 9 6.60 5.60 -2.40
N SER A 10 5.47 6.04 -1.82
CA SER A 10 5.52 7.08 -0.78
C SER A 10 6.24 6.58 0.49
N GLY A 11 6.13 5.29 0.82
CA GLY A 11 6.88 4.66 1.91
C GLY A 11 8.40 4.56 1.63
N LEU A 12 8.80 4.40 0.36
CA LEU A 12 10.21 4.45 -0.04
C LEU A 12 10.79 5.87 0.07
N ALA A 13 9.95 6.89 -0.10
CA ALA A 13 10.35 8.28 0.01
C ALA A 13 10.45 8.81 1.44
N ARG A 14 9.83 8.13 2.41
CA ARG A 14 9.77 8.56 3.81
C ARG A 14 11.13 9.04 4.34
N GLY A 15 11.11 10.23 4.95
CA GLY A 15 12.26 10.84 5.60
C GLY A 15 13.18 11.63 4.67
N ALA A 16 12.89 11.73 3.37
CA ALA A 16 13.64 12.57 2.45
C ALA A 16 13.60 14.05 2.88
N ALA A 17 12.42 14.58 3.23
CA ALA A 17 12.25 15.98 3.61
C ALA A 17 13.08 16.33 4.86
N ALA A 18 13.17 15.42 5.83
CA ALA A 18 14.01 15.59 7.02
C ALA A 18 15.52 15.67 6.70
N ARG A 19 15.94 15.15 5.53
CA ARG A 19 17.31 15.29 5.01
C ARG A 19 17.49 16.52 4.11
N GLY A 20 16.47 17.38 3.98
CA GLY A 20 16.46 18.49 3.03
C GLY A 20 16.40 18.02 1.57
N LYS A 21 15.76 16.87 1.32
CA LYS A 21 15.65 16.24 0.00
C LYS A 21 14.20 15.92 -0.35
N ARG A 22 13.96 15.71 -1.64
CA ARG A 22 12.71 15.12 -2.16
C ARG A 22 13.04 13.97 -3.10
N ILE A 23 12.24 12.91 -3.05
CA ILE A 23 12.41 11.77 -3.97
C ILE A 23 11.73 12.07 -5.29
N ALA A 24 12.53 12.05 -6.36
CA ALA A 24 12.07 12.11 -7.74
C ALA A 24 11.82 10.68 -8.25
N LEU A 25 10.54 10.28 -8.27
CA LEU A 25 10.11 8.98 -8.81
C LEU A 25 10.12 9.04 -10.34
N GLY A 26 11.18 8.53 -10.98
CA GLY A 26 11.39 8.70 -12.41
C GLY A 26 12.68 8.08 -12.94
N ASP A 27 13.06 8.45 -14.15
CA ASP A 27 14.13 7.80 -14.93
C ASP A 27 15.53 8.43 -14.76
N GLY A 28 15.69 9.34 -13.80
CA GLY A 28 16.93 10.11 -13.62
C GLY A 28 16.94 11.44 -14.38
N ARG A 29 15.95 11.69 -15.25
CA ARG A 29 15.81 12.93 -16.02
C ARG A 29 14.43 13.54 -15.89
N ARG A 30 13.38 12.72 -15.86
CA ARG A 30 11.98 13.13 -15.79
C ARG A 30 11.28 12.43 -14.64
N ILE A 31 10.48 13.17 -13.88
CA ILE A 31 9.59 12.61 -12.87
C ILE A 31 8.38 12.01 -13.60
N VAL A 32 8.09 10.74 -13.32
CA VAL A 32 7.07 9.97 -14.04
C VAL A 32 5.89 9.70 -13.12
N TRP A 33 4.91 10.60 -13.14
CA TRP A 33 3.65 10.43 -12.43
C TRP A 33 2.53 9.99 -13.37
N GLU A 34 1.68 9.10 -12.88
CA GLU A 34 0.41 8.76 -13.51
C GLU A 34 -0.75 9.39 -12.73
N LYS A 35 -1.99 9.29 -13.23
CA LYS A 35 -3.19 9.76 -12.50
C LYS A 35 -3.20 9.31 -11.03
N THR A 36 -2.90 8.03 -10.78
CA THR A 36 -2.85 7.47 -9.41
C THR A 36 -1.71 8.04 -8.55
N SER A 37 -0.62 8.52 -9.16
CA SER A 37 0.47 9.21 -8.45
C SER A 37 0.00 10.54 -7.90
N PHE A 38 -0.72 11.33 -8.71
CA PHE A 38 -1.27 12.62 -8.27
C PHE A 38 -2.19 12.46 -7.07
N ASP A 39 -3.04 11.42 -7.09
CA ASP A 39 -3.89 11.10 -5.95
C ASP A 39 -3.05 10.77 -4.70
N ILE A 40 -2.11 9.82 -4.79
CA ILE A 40 -1.42 9.32 -3.59
C ILE A 40 -0.39 10.30 -3.02
N PHE A 41 0.36 11.00 -3.87
CA PHE A 41 1.46 11.87 -3.42
C PHE A 41 1.03 13.29 -3.06
N ARG A 42 -0.24 13.62 -3.22
CA ARG A 42 -0.78 14.94 -2.87
C ARG A 42 -0.43 15.29 -1.42
N GLY A 43 0.22 16.45 -1.25
CA GLY A 43 0.63 16.97 0.06
C GLY A 43 1.83 16.27 0.69
N ASN A 44 2.45 15.29 0.02
CA ASN A 44 3.59 14.57 0.58
C ASN A 44 4.90 15.38 0.43
N PRO A 45 5.53 15.85 1.52
CA PRO A 45 6.75 16.66 1.44
C PRO A 45 7.97 15.85 1.00
N ASN A 46 7.92 14.51 1.08
CA ASN A 46 9.04 13.65 0.73
C ASN A 46 9.13 13.35 -0.78
N VAL A 47 8.10 13.68 -1.57
CA VAL A 47 8.02 13.32 -2.99
C VAL A 47 8.04 14.57 -3.86
N ALA A 48 8.93 14.62 -4.85
CA ALA A 48 8.97 15.71 -5.81
C ALA A 48 7.88 15.54 -6.89
N PRO A 49 7.05 16.57 -7.16
CA PRO A 49 6.11 16.54 -8.28
C PRO A 49 6.80 16.82 -9.62
N PRO A 50 6.24 16.33 -10.75
CA PRO A 50 6.66 16.73 -12.09
C PRO A 50 6.73 18.25 -12.23
N GLY A 51 7.74 18.74 -12.94
CA GLY A 51 8.12 20.15 -13.00
C GLY A 51 9.23 20.52 -12.01
N SER A 52 9.59 19.64 -11.07
CA SER A 52 10.70 19.85 -10.13
C SER A 52 12.06 19.38 -10.65
N GLU A 53 12.17 18.83 -11.86
CA GLU A 53 13.35 18.09 -12.37
C GLU A 53 14.69 18.85 -12.27
N GLY A 54 14.65 20.18 -12.36
CA GLY A 54 15.84 21.04 -12.25
C GLY A 54 16.25 21.38 -10.80
N ALA A 55 15.50 20.91 -9.80
CA ALA A 55 15.76 21.27 -8.42
C ALA A 55 17.00 20.54 -7.86
N PRO A 56 17.86 21.20 -7.08
CA PRO A 56 19.11 20.62 -6.58
C PRO A 56 18.89 19.65 -5.40
N ASP A 57 17.68 19.58 -4.85
CA ASP A 57 17.32 18.77 -3.69
C ASP A 57 16.76 17.40 -4.05
N LEU A 58 16.87 16.97 -5.30
CA LEU A 58 16.31 15.70 -5.77
C LEU A 58 17.23 14.49 -5.52
N GLU A 59 16.65 13.42 -4.99
CA GLU A 59 17.20 12.06 -5.03
C GLU A 59 16.35 11.22 -5.98
N TRP A 60 16.97 10.66 -7.01
CA TRP A 60 16.25 9.89 -8.03
C TRP A 60 16.00 8.45 -7.59
N LEU A 61 14.75 8.00 -7.75
CA LEU A 61 14.35 6.63 -7.50
C LEU A 61 13.58 6.09 -8.70
N ALA A 62 14.14 5.06 -9.34
CA ALA A 62 13.51 4.36 -10.46
C ALA A 62 12.39 3.44 -9.98
N TYR A 63 11.29 4.03 -9.52
CA TYR A 63 10.07 3.34 -9.13
C TYR A 63 8.86 3.95 -9.84
N TYR A 64 8.50 3.38 -10.99
CA TYR A 64 7.39 3.83 -11.84
C TYR A 64 6.91 2.66 -12.72
N LYS A 65 5.98 2.90 -13.66
CA LYS A 65 5.45 1.81 -14.51
C LYS A 65 6.56 1.17 -15.34
N GLY A 66 6.65 -0.16 -15.25
CA GLY A 66 7.72 -0.94 -15.86
C GLY A 66 8.95 -1.11 -14.96
N HIS A 67 9.10 -0.30 -13.91
CA HIS A 67 10.25 -0.28 -13.01
C HIS A 67 9.79 -0.49 -11.57
N ARG A 68 9.36 -1.73 -11.27
CA ARG A 68 9.00 -2.14 -9.91
C ARG A 68 10.21 -2.81 -9.27
N LEU A 69 10.68 -2.29 -8.14
CA LEU A 69 11.86 -2.84 -7.46
C LEU A 69 11.63 -4.25 -6.87
N TYR A 70 10.37 -4.65 -6.72
CA TYR A 70 9.97 -5.86 -6.00
C TYR A 70 9.68 -7.07 -6.90
N ASN A 71 9.67 -6.90 -8.24
CA ASN A 71 9.41 -7.99 -9.16
C ASN A 71 10.09 -7.80 -10.51
N ARG A 72 10.18 -8.89 -11.27
CA ARG A 72 10.48 -8.88 -12.70
C ARG A 72 9.62 -9.91 -13.41
N ARG A 73 9.23 -9.64 -14.66
CA ARG A 73 8.45 -10.60 -15.45
C ARG A 73 9.40 -11.60 -16.11
N VAL A 74 9.09 -12.89 -16.00
CA VAL A 74 9.78 -13.98 -16.72
C VAL A 74 8.69 -14.84 -17.36
N GLY A 75 8.50 -14.71 -18.67
CA GLY A 75 7.38 -15.33 -19.39
C GLY A 75 6.02 -14.94 -18.79
N ASP A 76 5.24 -15.95 -18.39
CA ASP A 76 3.90 -15.80 -17.81
C ASP A 76 3.89 -15.77 -16.28
N ARG A 77 4.98 -15.36 -15.63
CA ARG A 77 5.03 -15.20 -14.17
C ARG A 77 5.84 -13.99 -13.74
N TRP A 78 5.51 -13.49 -12.55
CA TRP A 78 6.38 -12.64 -11.76
C TRP A 78 7.40 -13.50 -11.03
N VAL A 79 8.67 -13.10 -11.10
CA VAL A 79 9.71 -13.50 -10.17
C VAL A 79 9.85 -12.39 -9.15
N TRP A 80 9.68 -12.74 -7.86
CA TRP A 80 9.67 -11.79 -6.76
C TRP A 80 11.08 -11.51 -6.25
N ASN A 81 11.39 -10.24 -5.97
CA ASN A 81 12.64 -9.86 -5.31
C ASN A 81 12.50 -10.08 -3.81
N LEU A 82 12.98 -11.22 -3.30
CA LEU A 82 12.88 -11.59 -1.89
C LEU A 82 13.79 -10.77 -0.96
N SER A 83 14.62 -9.87 -1.48
CA SER A 83 15.36 -8.88 -0.68
C SER A 83 14.59 -7.57 -0.52
N PHE A 84 13.55 -7.33 -1.33
CA PHE A 84 12.69 -6.17 -1.18
C PHE A 84 11.74 -6.35 0.01
N ARG A 85 11.54 -5.30 0.80
CA ARG A 85 10.52 -5.22 1.84
C ARG A 85 9.69 -3.97 1.63
N ALA A 86 8.38 -4.12 1.46
CA ALA A 86 7.48 -2.99 1.44
C ALA A 86 7.55 -2.22 2.76
N LYS A 87 7.65 -0.90 2.68
CA LYS A 87 7.49 0.00 3.83
C LYS A 87 6.06 0.53 3.82
N PRO A 88 5.40 0.68 4.98
CA PRO A 88 4.11 1.36 5.03
C PRO A 88 4.23 2.72 4.36
N GLY A 89 3.29 3.04 3.49
CA GLY A 89 3.26 4.31 2.78
C GLY A 89 2.96 5.49 3.69
N GLU A 90 2.94 6.68 3.10
CA GLU A 90 2.48 7.90 3.74
C GLU A 90 1.38 8.54 2.90
N ILE A 91 0.31 8.96 3.57
CA ILE A 91 -0.84 9.65 3.00
C ILE A 91 -1.04 10.91 3.83
N PHE A 92 -1.02 12.06 3.17
CA PHE A 92 -1.22 13.35 3.79
C PHE A 92 -2.61 13.84 3.42
N PHE A 93 -3.55 13.79 4.37
CA PHE A 93 -4.92 14.26 4.17
C PHE A 93 -4.99 15.78 4.36
N ASP A 94 -5.79 16.45 3.54
CA ASP A 94 -6.19 17.82 3.82
C ASP A 94 -7.29 17.87 4.90
N ALA A 95 -7.64 19.08 5.35
CA ALA A 95 -8.66 19.27 6.38
C ALA A 95 -10.05 18.77 5.94
N ALA A 96 -10.39 18.89 4.66
CA ALA A 96 -11.68 18.46 4.13
C ALA A 96 -11.79 16.93 4.07
N GLU A 97 -10.72 16.25 3.66
CA GLU A 97 -10.61 14.78 3.70
C GLU A 97 -10.69 14.26 5.12
N THR A 98 -9.96 14.89 6.05
CA THR A 98 -9.98 14.50 7.46
C THR A 98 -11.39 14.66 8.04
N ALA A 99 -12.04 15.80 7.79
CA ALA A 99 -13.42 16.05 8.20
C ALA A 99 -14.39 15.05 7.55
N ALA A 100 -14.18 14.68 6.28
CA ALA A 100 -14.99 13.69 5.60
C ALA A 100 -14.90 12.31 6.24
N GLY A 101 -13.68 11.83 6.52
CA GLY A 101 -13.47 10.57 7.23
C GLY A 101 -14.13 10.54 8.60
N MET A 102 -14.01 11.63 9.38
CA MET A 102 -14.59 11.74 10.73
C MET A 102 -16.13 11.60 10.76
N ARG A 103 -16.84 11.96 9.70
CA ARG A 103 -18.32 11.83 9.63
C ARG A 103 -18.81 10.39 9.72
N HIS A 104 -17.96 9.40 9.46
CA HIS A 104 -18.32 7.99 9.51
C HIS A 104 -18.13 7.36 10.89
N GLY A 105 -17.73 8.15 11.89
CA GLY A 105 -17.45 7.66 13.25
C GLY A 105 -16.15 6.86 13.34
N GLU A 106 -16.01 6.09 14.41
CA GLU A 106 -14.89 5.18 14.66
C GLU A 106 -15.41 3.75 14.88
N SER A 107 -14.50 2.81 15.17
CA SER A 107 -14.83 1.50 15.73
C SER A 107 -15.63 0.57 14.81
N PHE A 108 -15.25 0.54 13.52
CA PHE A 108 -15.84 -0.36 12.53
C PHE A 108 -14.78 -1.22 11.84
N VAL A 109 -15.21 -2.37 11.32
CA VAL A 109 -14.39 -3.30 10.53
C VAL A 109 -14.72 -3.14 9.06
N VAL A 110 -13.73 -2.87 8.22
CA VAL A 110 -13.89 -2.82 6.76
C VAL A 110 -13.66 -4.21 6.18
N VAL A 111 -14.63 -4.75 5.44
CA VAL A 111 -14.49 -6.01 4.70
C VAL A 111 -14.57 -5.72 3.21
N GLU A 112 -13.51 -6.06 2.48
CA GLU A 112 -13.37 -5.84 1.04
C GLU A 112 -13.35 -7.17 0.28
N PRO A 113 -14.48 -7.60 -0.33
CA PRO A 113 -14.53 -8.81 -1.12
C PRO A 113 -13.95 -8.65 -2.54
N GLN A 114 -13.70 -7.42 -3.02
CA GLN A 114 -13.31 -7.17 -4.40
C GLN A 114 -11.81 -7.43 -4.64
N SER A 115 -11.51 -8.25 -5.65
CA SER A 115 -10.14 -8.65 -6.04
C SER A 115 -9.62 -7.95 -7.31
N ALA A 116 -10.12 -6.74 -7.61
CA ALA A 116 -9.81 -5.97 -8.82
C ALA A 116 -10.02 -6.78 -10.12
N GLN A 117 -11.23 -7.32 -10.30
CA GLN A 117 -11.60 -8.31 -11.32
C GLN A 117 -11.28 -7.92 -12.79
N TRP A 118 -11.05 -6.63 -13.06
CA TRP A 118 -10.59 -6.13 -14.37
C TRP A 118 -9.12 -6.46 -14.69
N LYS A 119 -8.36 -7.07 -13.77
CA LYS A 119 -6.99 -7.51 -14.01
C LYS A 119 -6.96 -9.00 -14.33
N THR A 120 -6.13 -9.39 -15.30
CA THR A 120 -5.94 -10.80 -15.71
C THR A 120 -5.51 -11.72 -14.55
N VAL A 121 -4.80 -11.16 -13.55
CA VAL A 121 -4.33 -11.90 -12.36
C VAL A 121 -5.34 -11.94 -11.21
N ALA A 122 -6.45 -11.21 -11.29
CA ALA A 122 -7.45 -11.16 -10.23
C ALA A 122 -7.98 -12.53 -9.78
N PRO A 123 -8.21 -13.52 -10.67
CA PRO A 123 -8.65 -14.86 -10.27
C PRO A 123 -7.70 -15.57 -9.28
N ASN A 124 -6.42 -15.20 -9.28
CA ASN A 124 -5.39 -15.77 -8.39
C ASN A 124 -5.41 -15.17 -6.98
N LYS A 125 -6.25 -14.16 -6.73
CA LYS A 125 -6.37 -13.42 -5.47
C LYS A 125 -7.80 -13.39 -4.95
N ASP A 126 -8.74 -14.00 -5.68
CA ASP A 126 -10.16 -13.98 -5.38
C ASP A 126 -10.54 -15.10 -4.41
N TRP A 127 -10.74 -14.77 -3.13
CA TRP A 127 -11.17 -15.74 -2.12
C TRP A 127 -12.66 -16.09 -2.21
N GLY A 128 -13.44 -15.37 -3.02
CA GLY A 128 -14.87 -15.58 -3.23
C GLY A 128 -15.74 -14.81 -2.23
N VAL A 129 -16.77 -14.13 -2.75
CA VAL A 129 -17.66 -13.26 -1.95
C VAL A 129 -18.37 -14.01 -0.83
N ALA A 130 -18.74 -15.27 -1.03
CA ALA A 130 -19.46 -16.07 -0.03
C ALA A 130 -18.62 -16.27 1.25
N ASN A 131 -17.30 -16.40 1.11
CA ASN A 131 -16.39 -16.54 2.25
C ASN A 131 -16.27 -15.21 3.02
N PHE A 132 -16.14 -14.09 2.31
CA PHE A 132 -16.16 -12.76 2.94
C PHE A 132 -17.49 -12.45 3.63
N GLN A 133 -18.62 -12.84 3.03
CA GLN A 133 -19.94 -12.73 3.64
C GLN A 133 -20.02 -13.51 4.96
N ALA A 134 -19.54 -14.75 4.99
CA ALA A 134 -19.57 -15.57 6.19
C ALA A 134 -18.72 -14.96 7.34
N VAL A 135 -17.57 -14.36 7.01
CA VAL A 135 -16.77 -13.60 7.99
C VAL A 135 -17.54 -12.38 8.49
N ALA A 136 -18.12 -11.60 7.58
CA ALA A 136 -18.89 -10.40 7.94
C ALA A 136 -20.09 -10.74 8.83
N ASP A 137 -20.83 -11.80 8.53
CA ASP A 137 -21.98 -12.26 9.31
C ASP A 137 -21.56 -12.66 10.74
N ARG A 138 -20.43 -13.36 10.90
CA ARG A 138 -19.91 -13.73 12.23
C ARG A 138 -19.47 -12.53 13.04
N LEU A 139 -18.77 -11.57 12.42
CA LEU A 139 -18.36 -10.34 13.11
C LEU A 139 -19.57 -9.52 13.56
N ARG A 140 -20.59 -9.40 12.70
CA ARG A 140 -21.86 -8.74 13.05
C ARG A 140 -22.63 -9.48 14.15
N GLY A 141 -22.57 -10.81 14.17
CA GLY A 141 -23.13 -11.63 15.24
C GLY A 141 -22.53 -11.35 16.63
N LEU A 142 -21.31 -10.80 16.67
CA LEU A 142 -20.67 -10.29 17.90
C LEU A 142 -21.05 -8.82 18.22
N GLY A 143 -21.94 -8.21 17.45
CA GLY A 143 -22.31 -6.80 17.59
C GLY A 143 -21.31 -5.82 16.99
N LEU A 144 -20.31 -6.29 16.23
CA LEU A 144 -19.35 -5.40 15.56
C LEU A 144 -20.00 -4.69 14.38
N ARG A 145 -19.73 -3.40 14.25
CA ARG A 145 -20.10 -2.63 13.05
C ARG A 145 -19.18 -3.03 11.91
N VAL A 146 -19.76 -3.70 10.90
CA VAL A 146 -19.05 -4.11 9.69
C VAL A 146 -19.50 -3.25 8.52
N VAL A 147 -18.54 -2.71 7.78
CA VAL A 147 -18.77 -1.85 6.62
C VAL A 147 -18.08 -2.42 5.39
N GLN A 148 -18.63 -2.11 4.22
CA GLN A 148 -18.01 -2.34 2.93
C GLN A 148 -17.92 -1.00 2.19
N PHE A 149 -16.76 -0.70 1.60
CA PHE A 149 -16.62 0.44 0.71
C PHE A 149 -17.24 0.17 -0.65
N ARG A 150 -17.87 1.19 -1.22
CA ARG A 150 -18.55 1.15 -2.51
C ARG A 150 -18.03 2.23 -3.43
N SER A 151 -17.81 1.82 -4.67
CA SER A 151 -17.45 2.67 -5.80
C SER A 151 -18.04 2.06 -7.06
N GLU A 152 -18.00 2.80 -8.16
CA GLU A 152 -18.43 2.28 -9.48
C GLU A 152 -17.69 0.99 -9.88
N GLN A 153 -16.47 0.79 -9.38
CA GLN A 153 -15.64 -0.38 -9.67
C GLN A 153 -15.85 -1.55 -8.70
N SER A 154 -16.81 -1.44 -7.78
CA SER A 154 -17.10 -2.43 -6.75
C SER A 154 -18.47 -3.08 -7.03
N PRO A 155 -18.62 -3.95 -8.04
CA PRO A 155 -19.93 -4.51 -8.38
C PRO A 155 -20.48 -5.44 -7.28
N VAL A 156 -19.60 -6.11 -6.54
CA VAL A 156 -19.97 -7.18 -5.59
C VAL A 156 -20.34 -6.62 -4.23
N ALA A 157 -21.60 -6.69 -3.80
CA ALA A 157 -22.06 -6.22 -2.49
C ALA A 157 -22.26 -7.37 -1.48
N LEU A 158 -21.82 -7.17 -0.25
CA LEU A 158 -22.15 -8.02 0.89
C LEU A 158 -23.56 -7.67 1.39
N ARG A 159 -24.36 -8.70 1.67
CA ARG A 159 -25.73 -8.57 2.18
C ARG A 159 -25.69 -8.18 3.65
N ASN A 160 -26.63 -7.34 4.07
CA ASN A 160 -26.81 -6.89 5.45
C ASN A 160 -25.56 -6.23 6.08
N VAL A 161 -24.58 -5.83 5.28
CA VAL A 161 -23.40 -5.07 5.69
C VAL A 161 -23.63 -3.61 5.34
N GLU A 162 -23.22 -2.68 6.21
CA GLU A 162 -23.33 -1.25 5.95
C GLU A 162 -22.47 -0.88 4.72
N GLN A 163 -23.07 -0.19 3.76
CA GLN A 163 -22.43 0.15 2.50
C GLN A 163 -22.03 1.62 2.51
N LEU A 164 -20.73 1.91 2.52
CA LEU A 164 -20.21 3.27 2.51
C LEU A 164 -19.78 3.66 1.10
N ALA A 165 -20.49 4.62 0.49
CA ALA A 165 -20.09 5.18 -0.78
C ALA A 165 -18.79 5.98 -0.62
N THR A 166 -17.84 5.72 -1.51
CA THR A 166 -16.55 6.43 -1.59
C THR A 166 -16.45 7.06 -2.98
N THR A 167 -16.15 8.35 -3.00
CA THR A 167 -16.08 9.17 -4.22
C THR A 167 -14.69 9.09 -4.89
N SER A 168 -13.67 8.73 -4.12
CA SER A 168 -12.31 8.53 -4.59
C SER A 168 -11.58 7.51 -3.73
N PHE A 169 -10.41 7.06 -4.17
CA PHE A 169 -9.59 6.20 -3.33
C PHE A 169 -9.06 6.93 -2.09
N ARG A 170 -8.79 8.23 -2.17
CA ARG A 170 -8.35 9.01 -1.00
C ARG A 170 -9.46 9.18 0.02
N ASP A 171 -10.69 9.37 -0.43
CA ASP A 171 -11.90 9.36 0.41
C ASP A 171 -12.03 8.01 1.16
N ALA A 172 -11.85 6.89 0.44
CA ALA A 172 -11.79 5.58 1.07
C ALA A 172 -10.68 5.47 2.13
N LEU A 173 -9.48 6.01 1.88
CA LEU A 173 -8.37 6.00 2.85
C LEU A 173 -8.64 6.89 4.07
N ALA A 174 -9.28 8.05 3.88
CA ALA A 174 -9.64 8.96 4.96
C ALA A 174 -10.67 8.31 5.90
N ILE A 175 -11.65 7.61 5.35
CA ILE A 175 -12.59 6.79 6.13
C ILE A 175 -11.87 5.61 6.78
N LEU A 176 -10.99 4.91 6.04
CA LEU A 176 -10.23 3.76 6.54
C LEU A 176 -9.37 4.11 7.75
N ALA A 177 -8.82 5.32 7.82
CA ALA A 177 -8.05 5.81 8.97
C ALA A 177 -8.83 5.82 10.31
N ARG A 178 -10.16 5.68 10.25
CA ARG A 178 -11.06 5.61 11.42
C ARG A 178 -11.49 4.18 11.77
N ALA A 179 -11.17 3.20 10.93
CA ALA A 179 -11.52 1.80 11.14
C ALA A 179 -10.67 1.17 12.24
N SER A 180 -11.22 0.15 12.90
CA SER A 180 -10.49 -0.68 13.85
C SER A 180 -9.73 -1.81 13.17
N LEU A 181 -10.16 -2.24 11.99
CA LEU A 181 -9.57 -3.36 11.26
C LEU A 181 -9.96 -3.30 9.77
N TYR A 182 -9.02 -3.68 8.90
CA TYR A 182 -9.29 -4.01 7.50
C TYR A 182 -9.20 -5.52 7.24
N ILE A 183 -10.12 -6.08 6.45
CA ILE A 183 -10.08 -7.47 5.98
C ILE A 183 -10.25 -7.48 4.46
N GLY A 184 -9.31 -8.09 3.75
CA GLY A 184 -9.36 -8.17 2.29
C GLY A 184 -8.19 -8.90 1.66
N ALA A 185 -8.18 -8.99 0.34
CA ALA A 185 -7.04 -9.56 -0.39
C ALA A 185 -5.84 -8.59 -0.42
N GLU A 186 -4.64 -9.10 -0.74
CA GLU A 186 -3.49 -8.25 -1.07
C GLU A 186 -3.89 -7.26 -2.18
N GLY A 187 -3.61 -5.97 -2.02
CA GLY A 187 -4.15 -4.95 -2.92
C GLY A 187 -4.02 -3.53 -2.39
N GLY A 188 -4.67 -2.58 -3.08
CA GLY A 188 -4.55 -1.15 -2.76
C GLY A 188 -4.96 -0.81 -1.34
N LEU A 189 -6.12 -1.30 -0.87
CA LEU A 189 -6.62 -1.01 0.48
C LEU A 189 -5.80 -1.69 1.59
N HIS A 190 -5.16 -2.84 1.34
CA HIS A 190 -4.17 -3.41 2.27
C HIS A 190 -2.98 -2.47 2.48
N HIS A 191 -2.41 -1.92 1.40
CA HIS A 191 -1.37 -0.90 1.53
C HIS A 191 -1.90 0.39 2.18
N GLY A 192 -3.14 0.74 1.88
CA GLY A 192 -3.86 1.84 2.53
C GLY A 192 -3.94 1.67 4.04
N ALA A 193 -4.39 0.51 4.52
CA ALA A 193 -4.50 0.16 5.93
C ALA A 193 -3.16 0.33 6.65
N ALA A 194 -2.07 -0.16 6.06
CA ALA A 194 -0.73 0.02 6.60
C ALA A 194 -0.31 1.50 6.63
N ALA A 195 -0.62 2.27 5.58
CA ALA A 195 -0.25 3.67 5.47
C ALA A 195 -1.00 4.56 6.48
N VAL A 196 -2.27 4.26 6.75
CA VAL A 196 -3.09 4.97 7.76
C VAL A 196 -2.95 4.38 9.16
N GLY A 197 -2.14 3.34 9.32
CA GLY A 197 -1.73 2.80 10.62
C GLY A 197 -2.81 1.98 11.34
N ILE A 198 -3.69 1.31 10.61
CA ILE A 198 -4.68 0.39 11.20
C ILE A 198 -4.24 -1.07 11.02
N PRO A 199 -4.63 -2.00 11.91
CA PRO A 199 -4.36 -3.42 11.71
C PRO A 199 -5.16 -3.98 10.52
N ALA A 200 -4.72 -5.12 10.00
CA ALA A 200 -5.44 -5.82 8.94
C ALA A 200 -5.29 -7.35 8.97
N VAL A 201 -6.26 -8.05 8.38
CA VAL A 201 -6.17 -9.45 7.98
C VAL A 201 -6.18 -9.53 6.46
N VAL A 202 -5.09 -10.04 5.89
CA VAL A 202 -4.81 -9.89 4.46
C VAL A 202 -4.65 -11.26 3.83
N LEU A 203 -5.48 -11.53 2.82
CA LEU A 203 -5.45 -12.79 2.09
C LEU A 203 -4.48 -12.67 0.91
N PHE A 204 -3.31 -13.26 1.07
CA PHE A 204 -2.27 -13.33 0.04
C PHE A 204 -2.47 -14.54 -0.89
N GLY A 205 -2.95 -15.65 -0.34
CA GLY A 205 -2.98 -16.93 -1.06
C GLY A 205 -1.60 -17.31 -1.59
N GLY A 206 -1.55 -17.83 -2.81
CA GLY A 206 -0.33 -18.32 -3.46
C GLY A 206 0.24 -17.42 -4.56
N PHE A 207 -0.20 -16.17 -4.70
CA PHE A 207 0.21 -15.32 -5.82
C PHE A 207 1.53 -14.58 -5.57
N ILE A 208 1.58 -13.76 -4.51
CA ILE A 208 2.70 -12.91 -4.10
C ILE A 208 3.07 -13.23 -2.65
N PRO A 209 4.36 -13.20 -2.24
CA PRO A 209 4.71 -13.57 -0.87
C PRO A 209 4.53 -12.38 0.09
N PRO A 210 4.01 -12.61 1.31
CA PRO A 210 3.96 -11.58 2.36
C PRO A 210 5.31 -10.96 2.69
N ALA A 211 6.41 -11.71 2.51
CA ALA A 211 7.76 -11.19 2.71
C ALA A 211 8.14 -10.05 1.75
N VAL A 212 7.36 -9.79 0.70
CA VAL A 212 7.62 -8.73 -0.28
C VAL A 212 6.66 -7.55 -0.11
N THR A 213 5.34 -7.79 -0.09
CA THR A 213 4.31 -6.73 0.01
C THR A 213 3.46 -6.75 1.29
N GLY A 214 3.73 -7.68 2.20
CA GLY A 214 3.08 -7.75 3.51
C GLY A 214 3.72 -6.82 4.54
N TYR A 215 2.98 -6.58 5.62
CA TYR A 215 3.41 -5.76 6.75
C TYR A 215 3.32 -6.58 8.03
N SER A 216 4.28 -6.40 8.95
CA SER A 216 4.32 -7.12 10.24
C SER A 216 3.19 -6.72 11.18
N THR A 217 2.62 -5.53 10.99
CA THR A 217 1.43 -5.05 11.71
C THR A 217 0.14 -5.73 11.26
N HIS A 218 0.18 -6.50 10.16
CA HIS A 218 -0.98 -7.19 9.61
C HIS A 218 -0.84 -8.71 9.79
N THR A 219 -1.96 -9.42 9.89
CA THR A 219 -2.00 -10.87 9.74
C THR A 219 -2.03 -11.22 8.26
N ASN A 220 -1.00 -11.88 7.74
CA ASN A 220 -0.88 -12.21 6.31
C ASN A 220 -1.14 -13.71 6.08
N LEU A 221 -2.27 -14.06 5.47
CA LEU A 221 -2.72 -15.45 5.28
C LEU A 221 -2.40 -15.95 3.87
N THR A 222 -1.65 -17.05 3.77
CA THR A 222 -1.22 -17.65 2.49
C THR A 222 -1.90 -18.97 2.17
N GLY A 223 -2.64 -19.55 3.12
CA GLY A 223 -3.12 -20.94 3.03
C GLY A 223 -1.98 -21.96 3.00
N GLY A 224 -0.84 -21.61 3.60
CA GLY A 224 0.37 -22.45 3.63
C GLY A 224 1.16 -22.49 2.32
N ALA A 225 0.72 -21.77 1.28
CA ALA A 225 1.34 -21.82 -0.03
C ALA A 225 2.58 -20.93 -0.16
N GLN A 226 3.54 -21.37 -0.98
CA GLN A 226 4.61 -20.53 -1.50
C GLN A 226 4.12 -19.74 -2.73
N ALA A 227 4.55 -18.50 -2.88
CA ALA A 227 4.06 -17.64 -3.96
C ALA A 227 4.58 -18.06 -5.35
N CYS A 228 3.70 -18.23 -6.34
CA CYS A 228 4.07 -18.70 -7.68
C CYS A 228 4.21 -17.59 -8.73
N GLY A 229 3.62 -16.41 -8.49
CA GLY A 229 3.67 -15.27 -9.41
C GLY A 229 2.92 -15.43 -10.74
N SER A 230 2.11 -16.47 -10.92
CA SER A 230 1.43 -16.75 -12.20
C SER A 230 0.60 -15.57 -12.71
N LEU A 231 0.84 -15.17 -13.97
CA LEU A 231 0.08 -14.13 -14.66
C LEU A 231 -1.22 -14.66 -15.28
N LYS A 232 -1.38 -15.99 -15.33
CA LYS A 232 -2.58 -16.69 -15.80
C LYS A 232 -3.37 -17.25 -14.61
N PRO A 233 -4.67 -17.51 -14.76
CA PRO A 233 -5.46 -18.26 -13.77
C PRO A 233 -4.73 -19.55 -13.35
N CYS A 234 -4.56 -19.74 -12.04
CA CYS A 234 -3.62 -20.70 -11.50
C CYS A 234 -4.30 -21.61 -10.46
N LYS A 235 -4.35 -22.92 -10.74
CA LYS A 235 -4.92 -23.93 -9.81
C LYS A 235 -4.23 -23.91 -8.44
N HIS A 236 -2.91 -23.69 -8.42
CA HIS A 236 -2.15 -23.51 -7.18
C HIS A 236 -2.65 -22.32 -6.36
N CYS A 237 -2.84 -21.14 -6.96
CA CYS A 237 -3.35 -19.98 -6.24
C CYS A 237 -4.78 -20.19 -5.74
N ARG A 238 -5.63 -20.88 -6.52
CA ARG A 238 -6.98 -21.26 -6.11
C ARG A 238 -6.98 -22.20 -4.91
N ALA A 239 -6.11 -23.21 -4.92
CA ALA A 239 -5.95 -24.15 -3.80
C ALA A 239 -5.45 -23.43 -2.54
N ALA A 240 -4.46 -22.53 -2.69
CA ALA A 240 -3.96 -21.72 -1.59
C ALA A 240 -5.05 -20.86 -0.94
N LEU A 241 -5.87 -20.17 -1.75
CA LEU A 241 -7.00 -19.40 -1.25
C LEU A 241 -8.08 -20.27 -0.61
N ALA A 242 -8.39 -21.43 -1.20
CA ALA A 242 -9.33 -22.40 -0.62
C ALA A 242 -8.84 -22.98 0.71
N GLY A 243 -7.52 -23.07 0.91
CA GLY A 243 -6.91 -23.48 2.17
C GLY A 243 -6.96 -22.41 3.26
N ILE A 244 -7.35 -21.17 2.95
CA ILE A 244 -7.66 -20.14 3.96
C ILE A 244 -9.13 -20.32 4.34
N THR A 245 -9.38 -20.81 5.55
CA THR A 245 -10.74 -21.06 6.04
C THR A 245 -11.40 -19.79 6.57
N ILE A 246 -12.72 -19.81 6.70
CA ILE A 246 -13.48 -18.72 7.33
C ILE A 246 -13.05 -18.54 8.79
N ASP A 247 -12.74 -19.63 9.49
CA ASP A 247 -12.22 -19.61 10.87
C ASP A 247 -10.85 -18.96 10.96
N ASP A 248 -9.95 -19.20 10.01
CA ASP A 248 -8.63 -18.55 10.00
C ASP A 248 -8.76 -17.03 9.96
N VAL A 249 -9.61 -16.52 9.06
CA VAL A 249 -9.85 -15.09 8.89
C VAL A 249 -10.56 -14.50 10.10
N PHE A 250 -11.63 -15.14 10.58
CA PHE A 250 -12.40 -14.69 11.74
C PHE A 250 -11.55 -14.65 13.01
N ASN A 251 -10.81 -15.72 13.31
CA ASN A 251 -9.95 -15.77 14.49
C ASN A 251 -8.79 -14.77 14.39
N ALA A 252 -8.24 -14.57 13.18
CA ALA A 252 -7.24 -13.52 12.95
C ALA A 252 -7.81 -12.11 13.20
N ALA A 253 -9.06 -11.87 12.80
CA ALA A 253 -9.73 -10.60 13.03
C ALA A 253 -9.90 -10.33 14.54
N LEU A 254 -10.37 -11.32 15.30
CA LEU A 254 -10.51 -11.20 16.76
C LEU A 254 -9.17 -10.94 17.46
N ARG A 255 -8.10 -11.62 17.05
CA ARG A 255 -6.74 -11.36 17.58
C ARG A 255 -6.27 -9.93 17.30
N GLN A 256 -6.51 -9.42 16.09
CA GLN A 256 -6.13 -8.05 15.75
C GLN A 256 -6.96 -7.02 16.52
N LEU A 257 -8.26 -7.27 16.71
CA LEU A 257 -9.17 -6.39 17.46
C LEU A 257 -8.93 -6.40 18.98
N SER A 258 -8.34 -7.47 19.52
CA SER A 258 -8.02 -7.61 20.95
C SER A 258 -6.59 -7.21 21.30
N SER A 259 -5.72 -6.99 20.31
CA SER A 259 -4.35 -6.58 20.56
C SER A 259 -4.30 -5.10 20.97
N PRO A 260 -3.62 -4.74 22.07
CA PRO A 260 -3.44 -3.34 22.49
C PRO A 260 -2.48 -2.55 21.58
N LEU A 261 -1.97 -3.16 20.51
CA LEU A 261 -1.14 -2.47 19.54
C LEU A 261 -1.99 -1.40 18.84
N VAL A 262 -1.48 -0.17 18.77
CA VAL A 262 -2.11 1.03 18.16
C VAL A 262 -2.90 1.92 19.13
N GLY A 263 -2.49 2.02 20.40
CA GLY A 263 -3.01 3.03 21.35
C GLY A 263 -2.20 4.34 21.44
N GLU A 264 -0.86 4.25 21.43
CA GLU A 264 0.01 5.39 21.77
C GLU A 264 0.65 6.06 20.53
N ASP A 265 1.17 5.29 19.58
CA ASP A 265 1.81 5.82 18.35
C ASP A 265 0.81 6.33 17.29
N SER A 266 -0.40 5.79 17.27
CA SER A 266 -1.47 6.22 16.35
C SER A 266 -2.09 7.54 16.78
N LYS A 267 -2.27 7.76 18.09
CA LYS A 267 -2.71 9.04 18.66
C LYS A 267 -1.68 10.13 18.35
N ALA A 268 -0.40 9.85 18.56
CA ALA A 268 0.68 10.79 18.25
C ALA A 268 0.77 11.18 16.76
N ARG A 269 0.46 10.25 15.83
CA ARG A 269 0.38 10.55 14.39
C ARG A 269 -0.92 11.24 13.96
N ARG A 270 -2.02 11.03 14.69
CA ARG A 270 -3.34 11.66 14.47
C ARG A 270 -3.34 13.15 14.86
N GLU A 271 -2.41 13.57 15.72
CA GLU A 271 -2.38 14.91 16.32
C GLU A 271 -1.20 15.79 15.86
N ALA A 272 -0.32 15.32 14.97
CA ALA A 272 0.81 16.14 14.50
C ALA A 272 0.31 17.41 13.77
N PRO A 273 0.52 18.63 14.31
CA PRO A 273 0.02 19.85 13.69
C PRO A 273 0.84 20.23 12.45
N LEU A 274 0.18 20.81 11.45
CA LEU A 274 0.82 21.70 10.48
C LEU A 274 1.39 22.92 11.23
N ALA A 275 2.55 22.81 11.84
CA ALA A 275 3.25 23.95 12.43
C ALA A 275 4.76 23.74 12.32
N ALA A 276 5.31 23.95 11.13
CA ALA A 276 6.73 24.21 10.93
C ALA A 276 6.96 25.00 9.64
N LEU A 277 6.34 26.17 9.54
CA LEU A 277 6.81 27.25 8.67
C LEU A 277 6.67 28.57 9.44
N GLY A 278 7.81 29.07 9.90
CA GLY A 278 8.00 30.46 10.32
C GLY A 278 7.69 30.78 11.77
N GLU A 279 8.73 30.97 12.59
CA GLU A 279 9.13 32.29 13.09
C GLU A 279 10.46 32.15 13.84
N GLY A 280 11.40 33.05 13.54
CA GLY A 280 12.73 33.06 14.14
C GLY A 280 12.70 33.58 15.56
N CYS A 281 13.63 33.09 16.37
CA CYS A 281 14.10 33.83 17.54
C CYS A 281 15.61 33.63 17.71
N LEU A 282 16.25 34.76 17.95
CA LEU A 282 17.67 34.99 18.13
C LEU A 282 18.16 34.36 19.44
N GLY A 283 19.42 33.90 19.43
CA GLY A 283 20.33 34.15 20.54
C GLY A 283 20.73 32.97 21.44
N SER A 284 22.05 32.80 21.51
CA SER A 284 22.84 32.24 22.61
C SER A 284 23.13 30.73 22.64
N ALA A 285 24.33 30.43 22.12
CA ALA A 285 25.32 29.45 22.56
C ALA A 285 25.03 28.61 23.82
N CYS A 286 25.30 27.30 23.72
CA CYS A 286 26.25 26.58 24.59
C CYS A 286 26.59 25.17 24.06
N ALA A 287 27.90 24.97 23.88
CA ALA A 287 28.74 23.76 23.93
C ALA A 287 28.21 22.34 23.59
N ASP A 288 28.96 21.75 22.64
CA ASP A 288 29.22 20.33 22.36
C ASP A 288 29.70 19.56 23.62
N PRO A 289 29.47 18.23 23.74
CA PRO A 289 30.53 17.33 23.26
C PRO A 289 30.04 15.99 22.66
N SER A 290 30.69 15.60 21.57
CA SER A 290 30.77 14.23 21.04
C SER A 290 31.48 13.25 22.00
N PRO A 291 31.28 11.92 21.83
CA PRO A 291 32.36 11.15 21.21
C PRO A 291 31.94 10.06 20.19
N ARG A 292 32.87 9.90 19.24
CA ARG A 292 33.08 8.92 18.15
C ARG A 292 32.89 7.44 18.56
N SER A 293 32.40 6.53 17.71
CA SER A 293 33.10 5.78 16.61
C SER A 293 32.25 4.53 16.24
N PRO A 294 32.60 3.69 15.23
CA PRO A 294 33.07 3.94 13.88
C PRO A 294 32.21 3.25 12.79
N ILE A 295 32.33 3.77 11.57
CA ILE A 295 31.67 3.30 10.35
C ILE A 295 32.42 2.08 9.78
N ALA A 296 31.71 0.99 9.50
CA ALA A 296 32.20 -0.10 8.66
C ALA A 296 31.85 0.19 7.18
N SER A 297 32.89 0.30 6.37
CA SER A 297 32.85 0.50 4.92
C SER A 297 32.39 -0.77 4.19
N ALA A 298 31.33 -0.68 3.39
CA ALA A 298 31.00 -1.67 2.37
C ALA A 298 31.16 -1.04 0.99
N SER A 299 32.09 -1.59 0.20
CA SER A 299 32.46 -1.17 -1.15
C SER A 299 31.30 -1.28 -2.15
N PRO A 300 31.19 -0.36 -3.13
CA PRO A 300 30.19 -0.47 -4.18
C PRO A 300 30.60 -1.49 -5.25
N TRP A 301 29.72 -2.45 -5.51
CA TRP A 301 29.77 -3.35 -6.66
C TRP A 301 29.67 -2.55 -7.97
N ARG A 302 30.69 -2.66 -8.83
CA ARG A 302 30.62 -2.27 -10.25
C ARG A 302 30.02 -3.43 -11.03
N GLY A 303 28.80 -3.26 -11.52
CA GLY A 303 28.17 -4.13 -12.51
C GLY A 303 28.02 -3.36 -13.81
N GLU A 304 28.63 -3.89 -14.87
CA GLU A 304 28.78 -3.28 -16.18
C GLU A 304 27.43 -2.99 -16.85
N LEU A 305 27.33 -1.77 -17.41
CA LEU A 305 26.24 -1.33 -18.28
C LEU A 305 26.35 -2.04 -19.63
N SER A 306 25.40 -2.92 -19.94
CA SER A 306 25.16 -3.37 -21.31
C SER A 306 23.87 -2.72 -21.83
N SER A 307 24.02 -1.94 -22.89
CA SER A 307 22.97 -1.16 -23.56
C SER A 307 21.80 -2.03 -24.07
N PRO A 308 20.57 -1.52 -24.08
CA PRO A 308 19.45 -2.21 -24.71
C PRO A 308 19.53 -2.12 -26.25
N ILE A 309 19.45 -3.28 -26.89
CA ILE A 309 19.26 -3.43 -28.33
C ILE A 309 17.85 -2.91 -28.68
N ARG A 310 17.80 -1.97 -29.63
CA ARG A 310 16.57 -1.53 -30.30
C ARG A 310 16.07 -2.66 -31.20
N GLY A 311 14.77 -2.92 -31.14
CA GLY A 311 14.03 -3.70 -32.13
C GLY A 311 12.64 -3.12 -32.26
N GLU A 312 12.44 -2.37 -33.34
CA GLU A 312 11.17 -2.15 -34.03
C GLU A 312 10.56 -3.54 -34.35
N GLU A 313 9.25 -3.77 -34.56
CA GLU A 313 8.39 -3.09 -35.51
C GLU A 313 6.94 -3.66 -35.37
N GLU A 314 6.01 -2.82 -35.82
CA GLU A 314 4.61 -2.99 -36.25
C GLU A 314 3.90 -4.38 -36.22
N ILE A 315 2.64 -4.34 -35.78
CA ILE A 315 1.56 -5.13 -36.42
C ILE A 315 0.28 -4.29 -36.44
N GLY A 316 -0.13 -3.96 -37.66
CA GLY A 316 -1.28 -3.15 -38.01
C GLY A 316 -2.63 -3.80 -37.75
N ALA A 317 -3.62 -2.92 -37.67
CA ALA A 317 -5.03 -3.23 -37.75
C ALA A 317 -5.40 -3.65 -39.19
N VAL A 318 -6.20 -4.71 -39.33
CA VAL A 318 -7.01 -4.95 -40.51
C VAL A 318 -8.41 -5.35 -40.06
N HIS A 319 -9.39 -4.65 -40.61
CA HIS A 319 -10.82 -4.92 -40.51
C HIS A 319 -11.19 -6.23 -41.23
N GLY A 320 -12.16 -6.94 -40.66
CA GLY A 320 -12.80 -8.14 -41.23
C GLY A 320 -13.45 -8.96 -40.15
#